data_AF-A0A972Q0Q7-F1
#
_entry.id   AF-A0A972Q0Q7-F1
#
_cell.length_a   1.000
_cell.length_b   1.000
_cell.length_c   1.000
_cell.angle_alpha   90.00
_cell.angle_beta   90.00
_cell.angle_gamma   90.00
#
_symmetry.space_group_name_H-M   'P 1'
#
loop_
_entity.id
_entity.type
_entity.pdbx_description
1 polymer ?
#
loop_
_entity_poly.entity_id
_entity_poly.type
_entity_poly.pdbx_seq_one_letter_code
_entity_poly.pdbx_strand_id
1 'polypeptide(L)'
;MLPIVGKAFITAIMVLLPILGVTMVVSVLISILQAATQIQEMTLTFIPKLFITLLMILIAGPWIMRTLVGFTKDVLASIPGLLP
;
A
#
# COMPACT_ATOMS: atom_id res chain seq x y z
N MET A 1 17.37 -9.43 17.39
CA MET A 1 16.35 -8.35 17.50
C MET A 1 16.50 -7.26 16.43
N LEU A 2 17.63 -6.54 16.35
CA LEU A 2 17.86 -5.48 15.33
C LEU A 2 17.62 -5.89 13.85
N PRO A 3 18.05 -7.07 13.35
CA PRO A 3 17.86 -7.44 11.94
C PRO A 3 16.40 -7.75 11.58
N ILE A 4 15.59 -8.20 12.55
CA ILE A 4 14.16 -8.48 12.35
C ILE A 4 13.40 -7.16 12.17
N VAL A 5 13.76 -6.15 12.97
CA VAL A 5 13.19 -4.79 12.85
C VAL A 5 13.56 -4.18 11.50
N GLY A 6 14.82 -4.27 11.07
CA GLY A 6 15.25 -3.78 9.76
C GLY A 6 14.47 -4.43 8.60
N LYS A 7 14.29 -5.75 8.64
CA LYS A 7 13.45 -6.47 7.67
C LYS A 7 11.99 -6.01 7.72
N ALA A 8 11.42 -5.83 8.91
CA ALA A 8 10.05 -5.35 9.06
C ALA A 8 9.83 -3.99 8.37
N PHE A 9 10.75 -3.04 8.55
CA PHE A 9 10.70 -1.75 7.88
C PHE A 9 10.79 -1.86 6.36
N ILE A 10 11.71 -2.68 5.85
CA ILE A 10 11.86 -2.89 4.40
C ILE A 10 10.60 -3.56 3.81
N THR A 11 10.06 -4.58 4.49
CA THR A 11 8.82 -5.24 4.09
C THR A 11 7.65 -4.26 4.07
N ALA A 12 7.53 -3.40 5.09
CA ALA A 12 6.50 -2.36 5.14
C ALA A 12 6.64 -1.35 3.99
N ILE A 13 7.86 -0.87 3.72
CA ILE A 13 8.13 0.05 2.61
C ILE A 13 7.82 -0.59 1.27
N MET A 14 8.20 -1.86 1.06
CA MET A 14 7.84 -2.62 -0.13
C MET A 14 6.32 -2.65 -0.31
N VAL A 15 5.59 -3.06 0.73
CA VAL A 15 4.11 -3.14 0.71
C VAL A 15 3.46 -1.79 0.38
N LEU A 16 4.00 -0.70 0.94
CA LEU A 16 3.46 0.65 0.79
C LEU A 16 3.80 1.27 -0.58
N LEU A 17 4.94 0.92 -1.19
CA LEU A 17 5.43 1.49 -2.45
C LEU A 17 4.42 1.46 -3.60
N PRO A 18 3.81 0.31 -3.97
CA PRO A 18 2.85 0.26 -5.08
C PRO A 18 1.53 0.95 -4.74
N ILE A 19 1.11 0.91 -3.47
CA ILE A 19 -0.14 1.55 -3.02
C ILE A 19 0.00 3.07 -3.08
N LEU A 20 1.10 3.60 -2.52
CA LEU A 20 1.39 5.03 -2.50
C LEU A 20 1.63 5.56 -3.91
N GLY A 21 2.42 4.86 -4.72
CA GLY A 21 2.72 5.27 -6.09
C GLY A 21 1.47 5.47 -6.93
N VAL A 22 0.58 4.48 -6.96
CA VAL A 22 -0.66 4.60 -7.75
C VAL A 22 -1.62 5.61 -7.13
N THR A 23 -1.76 5.64 -5.80
CA THR A 23 -2.64 6.62 -5.13
C THR A 23 -2.19 8.05 -5.41
N MET A 24 -0.89 8.32 -5.44
CA MET A 24 -0.35 9.64 -5.76
C MET A 24 -0.65 10.04 -7.20
N VAL A 25 -0.34 9.17 -8.18
CA VAL A 25 -0.61 9.46 -9.60
C VAL A 25 -2.10 9.73 -9.83
N VAL A 26 -2.96 8.87 -9.30
CA VAL A 26 -4.41 8.98 -9.45
C VAL A 26 -4.95 10.24 -8.78
N SER A 27 -4.51 10.54 -7.55
CA SER A 27 -4.99 11.72 -6.84
C SER A 27 -4.59 13.01 -7.54
N VAL A 28 -3.37 13.09 -8.09
CA VAL A 28 -2.92 14.24 -8.89
C VAL A 28 -3.76 14.40 -10.16
N LEU A 29 -4.00 13.31 -10.91
CA LEU A 29 -4.82 13.36 -12.13
C LEU A 29 -6.24 13.86 -11.85
N ILE A 30 -6.87 13.35 -10.78
CA ILE A 30 -8.22 13.78 -10.38
C ILE A 30 -8.21 15.26 -9.96
N SER A 31 -7.21 15.72 -9.23
CA SER A 31 -7.10 17.13 -8.83
C SER A 31 -6.93 18.07 -10.03
N ILE A 32 -6.20 17.65 -11.06
CA ILE A 32 -6.07 18.43 -12.31
C ILE A 32 -7.40 18.49 -13.06
N LEU A 33 -8.10 17.36 -13.19
CA LEU A 33 -9.42 17.32 -13.84
C LEU A 33 -10.45 18.17 -13.10
N GLN A 34 -10.44 18.12 -11.77
CA GLN A 34 -11.29 18.96 -10.92
C GLN A 34 -11.01 20.45 -11.12
N ALA A 35 -9.73 20.83 -11.23
CA ALA A 35 -9.33 22.22 -11.47
C ALA A 35 -9.69 22.68 -12.90
N ALA A 36 -9.51 21.81 -13.89
CA ALA A 36 -9.75 22.14 -15.30
C ALA A 36 -11.23 22.36 -15.64
N THR A 37 -12.15 21.61 -15.02
CA THR A 37 -13.59 21.77 -15.27
C THR A 37 -14.28 22.77 -14.34
N GLN A 38 -13.57 23.34 -13.35
CA GLN A 38 -14.10 24.21 -12.30
C GLN A 38 -15.23 23.59 -11.45
N ILE A 39 -15.47 22.27 -11.55
CA ILE A 39 -16.48 21.57 -10.75
C ILE A 39 -15.86 21.18 -9.40
N GLN A 40 -16.14 21.96 -8.36
CA GLN A 40 -15.74 21.68 -6.96
C GLN A 40 -16.80 20.89 -6.17
N GLU A 41 -17.64 20.12 -6.85
CA GLU A 41 -18.61 19.23 -6.21
C GLU A 41 -17.87 18.05 -5.53
N MET A 42 -17.91 18.03 -4.19
CA MET A 42 -17.18 17.03 -3.39
C MET A 42 -17.61 15.58 -3.69
N THR A 43 -18.86 15.35 -4.07
CA THR A 43 -19.39 14.03 -4.45
C THR A 43 -18.78 13.50 -5.75
N LEU A 44 -18.57 14.36 -6.74
CA LEU A 44 -18.09 13.96 -8.07
C LEU A 44 -16.60 13.61 -8.08
N THR A 45 -15.82 14.16 -7.14
CA THR A 45 -14.41 13.76 -6.92
C THR A 45 -14.26 12.59 -5.96
N PHE A 46 -15.22 12.36 -5.06
CA PHE A 46 -15.18 11.25 -4.12
C PHE A 46 -15.38 9.89 -4.80
N ILE A 47 -16.36 9.78 -5.72
CA ILE A 47 -16.71 8.50 -6.35
C ILE A 47 -15.56 7.92 -7.20
N PRO A 48 -14.93 8.67 -8.14
CA PRO A 48 -13.83 8.14 -8.94
C PRO A 48 -12.64 7.73 -8.07
N LYS A 49 -12.32 8.55 -7.05
CA LYS A 49 -11.22 8.28 -6.12
C LYS A 49 -11.45 6.98 -5.35
N LEU A 50 -12.65 6.79 -4.82
CA LEU A 50 -13.02 5.57 -4.10
C LEU A 50 -12.93 4.32 -4.99
N PHE A 51 -13.45 4.40 -6.22
CA PHE A 51 -13.41 3.29 -7.16
C PHE A 51 -11.98 2.87 -7.49
N ILE A 52 -11.09 3.84 -7.72
CA ILE A 52 -9.69 3.57 -8.04
C ILE A 52 -8.92 3.04 -6.83
N THR A 53 -9.17 3.56 -5.62
CA THR A 53 -8.59 3.00 -4.40
C THR A 53 -9.05 1.55 -4.18
N LEU A 54 -10.33 1.26 -4.43
CA LEU A 54 -10.87 -0.11 -4.31
C LEU A 54 -10.20 -1.06 -5.30
N LEU A 55 -10.07 -0.64 -6.57
CA LEU A 55 -9.42 -1.41 -7.63
C LEU A 55 -7.95 -1.69 -7.27
N MET A 56 -7.25 -0.69 -6.74
CA MET A 56 -5.86 -0.82 -6.30
C MET A 56 -5.69 -1.80 -5.16
N ILE A 57 -6.58 -1.76 -4.15
CA ILE A 57 -6.55 -2.74 -3.06
C ILE A 57 -6.85 -4.14 -3.59
N LEU A 58 -7.75 -4.29 -4.58
CA LEU A 58 -8.07 -5.58 -5.18
C LEU A 58 -6.85 -6.20 -5.90
N ILE A 59 -6.10 -5.39 -6.63
CA ILE A 59 -4.91 -5.83 -7.38
C ILE A 59 -3.72 -6.04 -6.45
N ALA A 60 -3.49 -5.11 -5.50
CA ALA A 60 -2.37 -5.17 -4.57
C ALA A 60 -2.59 -6.20 -3.44
N GLY A 61 -3.84 -6.47 -3.06
CA GLY A 61 -4.21 -7.35 -1.94
C GLY A 61 -3.49 -8.70 -1.93
N PRO A 62 -3.52 -9.49 -3.03
CA PRO A 62 -2.82 -10.77 -3.10
C PRO A 62 -1.30 -10.64 -2.93
N TRP A 63 -0.71 -9.54 -3.40
CA TRP A 63 0.72 -9.29 -3.27
C TRP A 63 1.10 -8.90 -1.83
N ILE A 64 0.33 -8.00 -1.22
CA ILE A 64 0.49 -7.60 0.20
C ILE A 64 0.42 -8.83 1.10
N MET A 65 -0.55 -9.72 0.85
CA MET A 65 -0.74 -10.94 1.62
C MET A 65 0.46 -11.89 1.50
N ARG A 66 0.99 -12.10 0.28
CA ARG A 66 2.19 -12.93 0.07
C ARG A 66 3.40 -12.37 0.80
N THR A 67 3.60 -11.06 0.73
CA THR A 67 4.73 -10.37 1.39
C THR A 67 4.64 -10.45 2.91
N LEU A 68 3.45 -10.23 3.49
CA LEU A 68 3.22 -10.38 4.94
C LEU A 68 3.42 -11.82 5.41
N VAL A 69 2.85 -12.80 4.72
CA VAL A 69 3.00 -14.22 5.08
C VAL A 69 4.46 -14.67 4.98
N GLY A 70 5.19 -14.21 3.95
CA GLY A 70 6.62 -14.46 3.81
C GLY A 70 7.42 -13.89 4.98
N PHE A 71 7.16 -12.63 5.35
CA PHE A 71 7.78 -12.01 6.52
C PHE A 71 7.45 -12.75 7.81
N THR A 72 6.19 -13.14 8.05
CA THR A 72 5.80 -13.90 9.25
C THR A 72 6.53 -15.24 9.33
N LYS A 73 6.68 -15.95 8.21
CA LYS A 73 7.45 -17.21 8.16
C LYS A 73 8.93 -16.99 8.48
N ASP A 74 9.54 -15.94 7.94
CA ASP A 74 10.93 -15.58 8.23
C ASP A 74 11.13 -15.24 9.71
N VAL A 75 10.19 -14.50 10.31
CA VAL A 75 10.22 -14.17 11.74
C VAL A 75 10.10 -15.45 12.58
N LEU A 76 9.12 -16.31 12.26
CA LEU A 76 8.88 -17.54 13.00
C LEU A 76 10.07 -18.51 12.90
N ALA A 77 10.73 -18.59 11.74
CA ALA A 77 11.94 -19.38 11.53
C ALA A 77 13.17 -18.79 12.25
N SER A 78 13.14 -17.50 12.59
CA SER A 78 14.22 -16.85 13.36
C SER A 78 14.09 -17.06 14.87
N ILE A 79 12.92 -17.52 15.37
CA ILE A 79 12.66 -17.74 16.80
C ILE A 79 13.44 -18.93 17.40
N PRO A 80 13.55 -20.11 16.74
CA PRO A 80 14.31 -21.24 17.28
C PRO A 80 15.81 -20.96 17.50
N GLY A 81 16.40 -20.05 16.73
CA GLY A 81 17.80 -19.62 16.90
C GLY A 81 18.01 -18.56 18.00
N LEU A 82 16.94 -18.15 18.68
CA LEU A 82 16.94 -17.22 19.81
C LEU A 82 16.71 -17.91 21.16
N LEU A 83 16.37 -19.21 21.15
CA LEU A 83 16.32 -20.06 22.34
C LEU A 83 17.72 -20.69 22.53
N PRO A 84 18.33 -20.57 23.72
CA PRO A 84 19.63 -21.16 24.03
C PRO A 84 19.61 -22.69 23.99
#